data_AF-A0A924CCT8-F1
#
_entry.id   AF-A0A924CCT8-F1
#
_cell.length_a   1.000
_cell.length_b   1.000
_cell.length_c   1.000
_cell.angle_alpha   90.00
_cell.angle_beta   90.00
_cell.angle_gamma   90.00
#
_symmetry.space_group_name_H-M   'P 1'
#
loop_
_entity.id
_entity.type
_entity.pdbx_description
1 polymer ?
#
loop_
_entity_poly.entity_id
_entity_poly.type
_entity_poly.pdbx_seq_one_letter_code
_entity_poly.pdbx_strand_id
1 'polypeptide(L)' 'SKVIANELEIIGSQGMQAYRYDEMLAMIQAKKLSPHKLIGKTITLEQSIDTLMNMDKFEGIGVTIITSF' A
#
# COMPACT_ATOMS: atom_id res chain seq x y z
N SER A 1 -17.90 27.31 -3.14
CA SER A 1 -17.18 26.02 -3.18
C SER A 1 -16.64 25.82 -4.60
N LYS A 2 -15.33 25.54 -4.76
CA LYS A 2 -14.71 25.33 -6.10
C LYS A 2 -15.28 24.13 -6.85
N VAL A 3 -15.74 23.10 -6.14
CA VAL A 3 -16.37 21.90 -6.73
C VAL A 3 -17.62 22.28 -7.53
N ILE A 4 -18.49 23.11 -6.94
CA ILE A 4 -19.73 23.57 -7.59
C ILE A 4 -19.41 24.51 -8.75
N ALA A 5 -18.51 25.47 -8.56
CA ALA A 5 -18.17 26.47 -9.59
C ALA A 5 -17.52 25.87 -10.84
N ASN A 6 -16.85 24.72 -10.69
CA ASN A 6 -16.14 24.05 -11.77
C ASN A 6 -16.82 22.73 -12.17
N GLU A 7 -18.02 22.44 -11.65
CA GLU A 7 -18.81 21.24 -11.96
C GLU A 7 -18.01 19.93 -11.85
N LEU A 8 -17.19 19.81 -10.79
CA LEU A 8 -16.30 18.66 -10.62
C LEU A 8 -17.07 17.42 -10.12
N GLU A 9 -16.78 16.26 -10.71
CA GLU A 9 -17.25 14.96 -10.25
C GLU A 9 -16.36 14.40 -9.14
N ILE A 10 -16.98 13.82 -8.11
CA ILE A 10 -16.27 13.12 -7.03
C ILE A 10 -16.57 11.63 -7.16
N ILE A 11 -15.56 10.86 -7.58
CA ILE A 11 -15.66 9.40 -7.72
C ILE A 11 -15.06 8.75 -6.48
N GLY A 12 -15.90 8.07 -5.71
CA GLY A 12 -15.44 7.23 -4.60
C GLY A 12 -14.73 5.98 -5.11
N SER A 13 -13.68 5.56 -4.42
CA SER A 13 -12.97 4.30 -4.67
C SER A 13 -12.67 3.61 -3.36
N GLN A 14 -12.81 2.29 -3.33
CA GLN A 14 -12.61 1.49 -2.12
C GLN A 14 -11.92 0.17 -2.47
N GLY A 15 -10.65 0.07 -2.07
CA GLY A 15 -9.85 -1.15 -2.24
C GLY A 15 -9.75 -1.65 -3.68
N MET A 16 -9.14 -2.83 -3.84
CA MET A 16 -9.13 -3.58 -5.08
C MET A 16 -9.95 -4.85 -4.90
N GLN A 17 -10.84 -5.14 -5.84
CA GLN A 17 -11.66 -6.34 -5.80
C GLN A 17 -10.77 -7.58 -5.93
N ALA A 18 -11.06 -8.65 -5.17
CA ALA A 18 -10.21 -9.84 -5.14
C ALA A 18 -9.99 -10.46 -6.54
N TYR A 19 -11.02 -10.49 -7.39
CA TYR A 19 -10.91 -11.01 -8.76
C TYR A 19 -9.97 -10.19 -9.67
N ARG A 20 -9.59 -8.98 -9.27
CA ARG A 20 -8.66 -8.11 -10.01
C ARG A 20 -7.20 -8.43 -9.70
N TYR A 21 -6.92 -9.29 -8.72
CA TYR A 21 -5.56 -9.60 -8.28
C TYR A 21 -4.75 -10.30 -9.36
N ASP A 22 -5.37 -11.18 -10.15
CA ASP A 22 -4.67 -11.90 -11.23
C ASP A 22 -4.06 -10.95 -12.26
N GLU A 23 -4.82 -9.93 -12.68
CA GLU A 23 -4.31 -8.93 -13.61
C GLU A 23 -3.23 -8.05 -12.97
N MET A 24 -3.38 -7.70 -11.68
CA MET A 24 -2.37 -6.94 -10.93
C MET A 24 -1.05 -7.72 -10.81
N LEU A 25 -1.12 -9.02 -10.49
CA LEU A 25 0.03 -9.92 -10.41
C LEU A 25 0.67 -10.11 -11.80
N ALA A 26 -0.12 -10.22 -12.87
CA ALA A 26 0.38 -10.27 -14.23
C ALA A 26 1.17 -9.00 -14.60
N MET A 27 0.73 -7.82 -14.15
CA MET A 27 1.48 -6.57 -14.32
C MET A 27 2.81 -6.55 -13.57
N ILE A 28 2.88 -7.16 -12.37
CA ILE A 28 4.14 -7.32 -11.63
C ILE A 28 5.09 -8.25 -12.39
N GLN A 29 4.61 -9.41 -12.85
CA GLN A 29 5.40 -10.36 -13.63
C GLN A 29 5.94 -9.73 -14.93
N ALA A 30 5.11 -8.93 -15.60
CA ALA A 30 5.49 -8.16 -16.78
C ALA A 30 6.40 -6.94 -16.47
N LYS A 31 6.83 -6.76 -15.22
CA LYS A 31 7.65 -5.63 -14.73
C LYS A 31 7.03 -4.24 -14.95
N LYS A 32 5.72 -4.16 -15.21
CA LYS A 32 4.97 -2.90 -15.30
C LYS A 32 4.77 -2.28 -13.91
N LEU A 33 4.67 -3.13 -12.89
CA LEU A 33 4.65 -2.73 -11.49
C LEU A 33 5.92 -3.18 -10.78
N SER A 34 6.48 -2.31 -9.94
CA SER A 34 7.70 -2.57 -9.16
C SER A 34 7.42 -2.42 -7.67
N PRO A 35 6.60 -3.30 -7.05
CA PRO A 35 6.18 -3.16 -5.65
C PRO A 35 7.35 -3.19 -4.66
N HIS A 36 8.48 -3.82 -5.01
CA HIS A 36 9.69 -3.79 -4.19
C HIS A 36 10.22 -2.38 -3.90
N LYS A 37 9.94 -1.41 -4.78
CA LYS A 37 10.31 0.00 -4.57
C LYS A 37 9.50 0.68 -3.46
N LEU A 38 8.40 0.06 -3.03
CA LEU A 38 7.57 0.54 -1.93
C LEU A 38 8.02 -0.01 -0.57
N ILE A 39 8.97 -0.96 -0.54
CA ILE A 39 9.46 -1.53 0.71
C ILE A 39 10.33 -0.49 1.41
N GLY A 40 9.91 -0.06 2.59
CA GLY A 40 10.67 0.85 3.45
C GLY A 40 11.59 0.11 4.42
N LYS A 41 11.10 -1.00 4.98
CA LYS A 41 11.82 -1.78 5.98
C LYS A 41 11.42 -3.26 5.92
N THR A 42 12.38 -4.13 6.19
CA THR A 42 12.15 -5.55 6.48
C THR A 42 12.42 -5.82 7.96
N ILE A 43 11.55 -6.60 8.61
CA ILE A 43 11.63 -6.91 10.04
C ILE A 43 11.50 -8.42 10.29
N THR A 44 11.91 -8.85 11.48
CA THR A 44 11.57 -10.18 12.00
C THR A 44 10.15 -10.19 12.57
N LEU A 45 9.62 -11.39 12.82
CA LEU A 45 8.32 -11.54 13.47
C LEU A 45 8.31 -10.97 14.89
N GLU A 46 9.38 -11.11 15.66
CA GLU A 46 9.47 -10.58 17.03
C GLU A 46 9.37 -9.04 17.06
N GLN A 47 9.94 -8.38 16.04
CA GLN A 47 9.89 -6.94 15.88
C GLN A 47 8.49 -6.43 15.49
N SER A 48 7.56 -7.31 15.12
CA SER A 48 6.23 -6.90 14.64
C SER A 48 5.40 -6.24 15.74
N ILE A 49 5.51 -6.68 17.00
CA ILE A 49 4.73 -6.12 18.11
C ILE A 49 5.08 -4.65 18.29
N ASP A 50 6.36 -4.33 18.49
CA ASP A 50 6.81 -2.95 18.66
C ASP A 50 6.48 -2.11 17.42
N THR A 51 6.60 -2.68 16.22
CA THR A 51 6.25 -1.97 14.98
C THR A 51 4.75 -1.62 14.94
N LEU A 52 3.87 -2.59 15.22
CA LEU A 52 2.42 -2.40 15.20
C LEU A 52 1.96 -1.38 16.26
N MET A 53 2.56 -1.42 17.47
CA MET A 53 2.25 -0.50 18.56
C MET A 53 2.63 0.95 18.29
N ASN A 54 3.51 1.21 17.31
CA ASN A 54 3.97 2.55 16.94
C ASN A 54 3.47 3.00 15.56
N MET A 55 2.53 2.28 14.92
CA MET A 55 2.03 2.64 13.57
C MET A 55 1.26 3.97 13.53
N ASP A 56 0.76 4.44 14.66
CA ASP A 56 0.10 5.74 14.83
C ASP A 56 1.06 6.94 14.76
N LYS A 57 2.37 6.69 14.88
CA LYS A 57 3.41 7.74 14.84
C LYS A 57 3.85 8.13 13.44
N PHE A 58 3.51 7.32 12.42
CA PHE A 58 3.83 7.57 11.00
C PHE A 58 5.30 7.92 10.70
N GLU A 59 6.24 7.26 11.39
CA GLU A 59 7.67 7.59 11.33
C GLU A 59 8.39 7.02 10.07
N GLY A 60 7.73 6.14 9.32
CA GLY A 60 8.33 5.41 8.18
C GLY A 60 7.83 5.87 6.81
N ILE A 61 8.68 5.73 5.80
CA ILE A 61 8.30 5.87 4.38
C ILE A 61 8.17 4.47 3.77
N GLY A 62 7.04 4.17 3.14
CA GLY A 62 6.80 2.89 2.48
C GLY A 62 6.19 1.82 3.38
N VAL A 63 6.24 0.57 2.92
CA VAL A 63 5.63 -0.60 3.55
C VAL A 63 6.68 -1.37 4.36
N THR A 64 6.31 -1.79 5.57
CA THR A 64 7.10 -2.71 6.40
C THR A 64 6.71 -4.16 6.09
N ILE A 65 7.69 -5.02 5.80
CA ILE A 65 7.49 -6.43 5.46
C ILE A 65 8.15 -7.32 6.51
N ILE A 66 7.44 -8.34 7.01
CA ILE A 66 8.02 -9.39 7.86
C ILE A 66 8.64 -10.44 6.95
N THR A 67 9.95 -10.68 7.08
CA THR A 67 10.68 -11.63 6.21
C THR A 67 11.38 -12.75 6.97
N SER A 68 11.39 -12.71 8.30
CA SER A 68 12.06 -13.69 9.16
C SER A 68 11.14 -14.10 10.32
N PHE A 69 11.13 -15.39 10.67
CA PHE A 69 10.23 -16.02 11.64
C PHE A 69 11.01 -16.76 12.73
#